data_AF-A0A2W6TWY5-F1
#
_entry.id   AF-A0A2W6TWY5-F1
#
_cell.length_a   1.000
_cell.length_b   1.000
_cell.length_c   1.000
_cell.angle_alpha   90.00
_cell.angle_beta   90.00
_cell.angle_gamma   90.00
#
_symmetry.space_group_name_H-M   'P 1'
#
loop_
_entity.id
_entity.type
_entity.pdbx_description
1 polymer ?
#
loop_
_entity_poly.entity_id
_entity_poly.type
_entity_poly.pdbx_seq_one_letter_code
_entity_poly.pdbx_strand_id
1 'polypeptide(L)'
;MSAIKINDVCEDYIRRRAIRHLEKGRLVIFAAGTGNPFFTTDSGAALRAIEIGADLLLKATKVDGVYDKDPNKHADAVRYDSLSYDQVINQGLEVMDTAAFALARDSDLPLRVFDMSQPGELLKILHGEPIGTLVHGRDAH
;
A
#
# COMPACT_ATOMS: atom_id res chain seq x y z
N MET A 1 23.94 -8.74 -12.78
CA MET A 1 24.01 -9.12 -14.21
C MET A 1 23.03 -10.26 -14.44
N SER A 2 22.20 -10.20 -15.49
CA SER A 2 21.16 -11.21 -15.77
C SER A 2 21.54 -12.05 -16.99
N ALA A 3 21.21 -13.35 -16.95
CA ALA A 3 21.35 -14.26 -18.10
C ALA A 3 20.16 -14.16 -19.09
N ILE A 4 19.05 -13.52 -18.68
CA ILE A 4 17.82 -13.36 -19.45
C ILE A 4 17.53 -11.86 -19.61
N LYS A 5 17.04 -11.41 -20.77
CA LYS A 5 16.64 -10.02 -20.98
C LYS A 5 15.30 -9.77 -20.28
N ILE A 6 15.10 -8.59 -19.70
CA ILE A 6 13.85 -8.27 -18.97
C ILE A 6 12.61 -8.45 -19.86
N ASN A 7 12.74 -8.07 -21.15
CA ASN A 7 11.67 -8.19 -22.14
C ASN A 7 11.29 -9.64 -22.51
N ASP A 8 12.11 -10.62 -22.14
CA ASP A 8 11.75 -12.05 -22.27
C ASP A 8 10.87 -12.51 -21.09
N VAL A 9 10.78 -11.73 -20.01
CA VAL A 9 10.02 -12.03 -18.78
C VAL A 9 8.76 -11.16 -18.68
N CYS A 10 8.89 -9.85 -18.85
CA CYS A 10 7.77 -8.92 -18.84
C CYS A 10 8.04 -7.69 -19.71
N GLU A 11 6.97 -6.97 -20.07
CA GLU A 11 7.10 -5.70 -20.77
C GLU A 11 7.65 -4.58 -19.86
N ASP A 12 8.28 -3.58 -20.46
CA ASP A 12 8.65 -2.34 -19.77
C ASP A 12 7.41 -1.63 -19.22
N TYR A 13 7.55 -1.05 -18.03
CA TYR A 13 6.48 -0.25 -17.45
C TYR A 13 6.27 1.04 -18.25
N ILE A 14 5.07 1.20 -18.80
CA ILE A 14 4.61 2.44 -19.43
C ILE A 14 3.25 2.79 -18.81
N ARG A 15 3.17 3.91 -18.08
CA ARG A 15 1.96 4.36 -17.37
C ARG A 15 0.68 4.23 -18.21
N ARG A 16 0.68 4.79 -19.43
CA ARG A 16 -0.48 4.75 -20.34
C ARG A 16 -0.87 3.33 -20.75
N ARG A 17 0.10 2.43 -20.87
CA ARG A 17 -0.15 1.02 -21.19
C ARG A 17 -0.76 0.30 -19.98
N ALA A 18 -0.19 0.48 -18.79
CA ALA A 18 -0.73 -0.09 -17.56
C ALA A 18 -2.20 0.30 -17.33
N ILE A 19 -2.53 1.60 -17.45
CA ILE A 19 -3.91 2.10 -17.36
C ILE A 19 -4.81 1.41 -18.41
N ARG A 20 -4.37 1.34 -19.68
CA ARG A 20 -5.14 0.66 -20.73
C ARG A 20 -5.34 -0.84 -20.48
N HIS A 21 -4.42 -1.51 -19.78
CA HIS A 21 -4.60 -2.90 -19.38
C HIS A 21 -5.69 -3.00 -18.29
N LEU A 22 -5.66 -2.11 -17.29
CA LEU A 22 -6.68 -2.05 -16.23
C LEU A 22 -8.08 -1.74 -16.80
N GLU A 23 -8.20 -0.76 -17.70
CA GLU A 23 -9.46 -0.41 -18.39
C GLU A 23 -10.07 -1.58 -19.18
N LYS A 24 -9.25 -2.56 -19.58
CA LYS A 24 -9.69 -3.79 -20.26
C LYS A 24 -10.01 -4.94 -19.30
N GLY A 25 -10.04 -4.68 -17.99
CA GLY A 25 -10.29 -5.70 -16.96
C GLY A 25 -9.14 -6.69 -16.79
N ARG A 26 -7.91 -6.33 -17.17
CA ARG A 26 -6.74 -7.20 -17.01
C ARG A 26 -6.07 -6.94 -15.68
N LEU A 27 -5.62 -8.01 -15.02
CA LEU A 27 -4.71 -7.91 -13.88
C LEU A 27 -3.34 -7.44 -14.38
N VAL A 28 -2.78 -6.44 -13.70
CA VAL A 28 -1.45 -5.88 -14.00
C VAL A 28 -0.55 -6.16 -12.81
N ILE A 29 0.59 -6.82 -13.06
CA ILE A 29 1.60 -7.12 -12.05
C ILE A 29 2.79 -6.20 -12.29
N PHE A 30 3.10 -5.35 -11.32
CA PHE A 30 4.29 -4.50 -11.35
C PHE A 30 5.45 -5.23 -10.68
N ALA A 31 6.55 -5.40 -11.42
CA ALA A 31 7.78 -6.01 -10.92
C ALA A 31 8.90 -4.97 -10.81
N ALA A 32 9.97 -5.33 -10.10
CA ALA A 32 11.17 -4.50 -9.88
C ALA A 32 10.95 -3.17 -9.12
N GLY A 33 9.78 -2.97 -8.48
CA GLY A 33 9.50 -1.82 -7.63
C GLY A 33 9.67 -0.48 -8.37
N THR A 34 10.51 0.40 -7.82
CA THR A 34 10.85 1.69 -8.46
C THR A 34 11.89 1.53 -9.58
N GLY A 35 12.52 0.37 -9.70
CA GLY A 35 13.67 0.13 -10.59
C GLY A 35 15.01 0.67 -10.05
N ASN A 36 15.01 1.31 -8.88
CA ASN A 36 16.19 1.93 -8.28
C ASN A 36 16.61 1.22 -6.99
N PRO A 37 17.93 1.11 -6.71
CA PRO A 37 18.40 0.67 -5.40
C PRO A 37 17.97 1.66 -4.31
N PHE A 38 18.01 1.22 -3.05
CA PHE A 38 17.67 1.99 -1.84
C PHE A 38 16.18 2.33 -1.64
N PHE A 39 15.30 1.85 -2.52
CA PHE A 39 13.85 1.94 -2.33
C PHE A 39 13.26 0.58 -1.97
N THR A 40 12.23 0.61 -1.13
CA THR A 40 11.47 -0.58 -0.72
C THR A 40 10.41 -0.95 -1.76
N THR A 41 9.80 -2.12 -1.59
CA THR A 41 8.60 -2.50 -2.35
C THR A 41 7.42 -1.58 -2.04
N ASP A 42 7.30 -1.07 -0.80
CA ASP A 42 6.26 -0.12 -0.41
C ASP A 42 6.38 1.20 -1.20
N SER A 43 7.61 1.68 -1.43
CA SER A 43 7.87 2.85 -2.27
C SER A 43 7.42 2.62 -3.72
N GLY A 44 7.70 1.42 -4.26
CA GLY A 44 7.22 1.03 -5.59
C GLY A 44 5.69 0.93 -5.65
N ALA A 45 5.04 0.39 -4.61
CA ALA A 45 3.59 0.25 -4.55
C ALA A 45 2.89 1.61 -4.48
N ALA A 46 3.35 2.51 -3.61
CA ALA A 46 2.85 3.88 -3.53
C ALA A 46 3.01 4.62 -4.87
N LEU A 47 4.20 4.57 -5.48
CA LEU A 47 4.46 5.19 -6.78
C LEU A 47 3.51 4.66 -7.87
N ARG A 48 3.38 3.34 -8.01
CA ARG A 48 2.52 2.75 -9.05
C ARG A 48 1.05 3.04 -8.82
N ALA A 49 0.59 3.02 -7.56
CA ALA A 49 -0.78 3.39 -7.21
C ALA A 49 -1.11 4.83 -7.62
N ILE A 50 -0.22 5.79 -7.33
CA ILE A 50 -0.37 7.19 -7.75
C ILE A 50 -0.39 7.31 -9.27
N GLU A 51 0.56 6.66 -9.96
CA GLU A 51 0.65 6.76 -11.41
C GLU A 51 -0.58 6.19 -12.12
N ILE A 52 -1.13 5.06 -11.67
CA ILE A 52 -2.35 4.50 -12.27
C ILE A 52 -3.63 5.18 -11.80
N GLY A 53 -3.55 6.08 -10.81
CA GLY A 53 -4.71 6.74 -10.22
C GLY A 53 -5.59 5.77 -9.43
N ALA A 54 -4.97 4.90 -8.64
CA ALA A 54 -5.70 3.94 -7.81
C ALA A 54 -6.49 4.65 -6.69
N ASP A 55 -7.73 4.22 -6.47
CA ASP A 55 -8.58 4.76 -5.39
C ASP A 55 -8.11 4.33 -4.00
N LEU A 56 -7.40 3.20 -3.91
CA LEU A 56 -6.96 2.61 -2.65
C LEU A 56 -5.70 1.77 -2.85
N LEU A 57 -4.70 1.99 -2.00
CA LEU A 57 -3.54 1.11 -1.86
C LEU A 57 -3.79 0.11 -0.72
N LEU A 58 -3.76 -1.18 -1.02
CA LEU A 58 -3.94 -2.25 -0.06
C LEU A 58 -2.57 -2.81 0.35
N LYS A 59 -2.19 -2.64 1.61
CA LYS A 59 -0.95 -3.19 2.17
C LYS A 59 -1.28 -4.38 3.06
N ALA A 60 -1.04 -5.58 2.54
CA ALA A 60 -1.24 -6.80 3.28
C ALA A 60 -0.05 -7.09 4.22
N THR A 61 -0.36 -7.40 5.47
CA THR A 61 0.61 -7.65 6.54
C THR A 61 0.29 -8.95 7.29
N LYS A 62 1.10 -9.31 8.30
CA LYS A 62 0.85 -10.44 9.22
C LYS A 62 -0.01 -10.08 10.43
N VAL A 63 -0.22 -8.78 10.65
CA VAL A 63 -1.16 -8.25 11.62
C VAL A 63 -2.33 -7.64 10.86
N ASP A 64 -3.49 -7.61 11.48
CA ASP A 64 -4.76 -7.21 10.88
C ASP A 64 -4.98 -5.69 10.86
N GLY A 65 -3.94 -4.88 11.06
CA GLY A 65 -4.03 -3.42 11.00
C GLY A 65 -2.84 -2.73 11.65
N VAL A 66 -3.02 -1.43 11.92
CA VAL A 66 -2.08 -0.59 12.67
C VAL A 66 -2.54 -0.51 14.12
N TYR A 67 -1.61 -0.70 15.04
CA TYR A 67 -1.85 -0.73 16.48
C TYR A 67 -1.12 0.41 17.18
N ASP A 68 -1.61 0.80 18.36
CA ASP A 68 -0.94 1.76 19.25
C ASP A 68 0.46 1.29 19.72
N LYS A 69 0.67 -0.02 19.78
CA LYS A 69 1.92 -0.71 20.13
C LYS A 69 1.93 -2.13 19.56
N ASP A 70 3.09 -2.81 19.59
CA ASP A 70 3.25 -4.14 18.99
C ASP A 70 2.33 -5.19 19.66
N PRO A 71 1.31 -5.72 18.95
CA PRO A 71 0.34 -6.66 19.51
C PRO A 71 0.96 -8.02 19.87
N ASN A 72 2.15 -8.35 19.37
CA ASN A 72 2.86 -9.57 19.75
C ASN A 72 3.60 -9.43 21.09
N LYS A 73 3.88 -8.20 21.52
CA LYS A 73 4.58 -7.90 22.78
C LYS A 73 3.64 -7.40 23.87
N HIS A 74 2.51 -6.81 23.49
CA HIS A 74 1.59 -6.13 24.38
C HIS A 74 0.18 -6.69 24.19
N ALA A 75 -0.34 -7.40 25.19
CA ALA A 75 -1.68 -7.98 25.14
C ALA A 75 -2.81 -6.92 25.19
N ASP A 76 -2.49 -5.70 25.62
CA ASP A 76 -3.38 -4.54 25.67
C ASP A 76 -3.23 -3.64 24.44
N ALA A 77 -2.62 -4.12 23.36
CA ALA A 77 -2.53 -3.40 22.09
C ALA A 77 -3.92 -3.20 21.48
N VAL A 78 -4.20 -1.97 21.04
CA VAL A 78 -5.47 -1.56 20.45
C VAL A 78 -5.24 -1.20 19.00
N ARG A 79 -6.00 -1.85 18.12
CA ARG A 79 -6.01 -1.57 16.69
C ARG A 79 -6.79 -0.29 16.41
N TYR A 80 -6.27 0.54 15.51
CA TYR A 80 -7.02 1.68 14.97
C TYR A 80 -7.91 1.23 13.81
N ASP A 81 -9.13 1.76 13.72
CA ASP A 81 -9.98 1.54 12.54
C ASP A 81 -9.64 2.52 11.41
N SER A 82 -9.34 3.78 11.77
CA SER A 82 -8.91 4.83 10.84
C SER A 82 -7.89 5.76 11.47
N LEU A 83 -6.95 6.26 10.66
CA LEU A 83 -5.95 7.25 11.04
C LEU A 83 -5.76 8.28 9.93
N SER A 84 -5.41 9.52 10.29
CA SER A 84 -4.84 10.47 9.33
C SER A 84 -3.35 10.22 9.11
N TYR A 85 -2.82 10.73 8.00
CA TYR A 85 -1.37 10.70 7.76
C TYR A 85 -0.57 11.41 8.87
N ASP A 86 -1.14 12.48 9.42
CA ASP A 86 -0.50 13.27 10.47
C ASP A 86 -0.52 12.54 11.81
N GLN A 87 -1.61 11.83 12.14
CA GLN A 87 -1.70 10.99 13.33
C GLN A 87 -0.64 9.88 13.34
N VAL A 88 -0.43 9.21 12.20
CA VAL A 88 0.60 8.17 12.07
C VAL A 88 1.99 8.74 12.38
N ILE A 89 2.31 9.93 11.84
CA ILE A 89 3.61 10.58 12.07
C ILE A 89 3.74 11.02 13.52
N ASN A 90 2.73 11.70 14.07
CA ASN A 90 2.75 12.27 15.42
C ASN A 90 2.87 11.18 16.50
N GLN A 91 2.29 10.01 16.26
CA GLN A 91 2.34 8.88 17.18
C GLN A 91 3.52 7.93 16.89
N GLY A 92 4.29 8.18 15.82
CA GLY A 92 5.43 7.33 15.44
C GLY A 92 5.03 5.91 15.06
N LEU A 93 3.87 5.72 14.44
CA LEU A 93 3.37 4.39 14.07
C LEU A 93 4.06 3.90 12.79
N GLU A 94 4.51 2.64 12.79
CA GLU A 94 5.21 2.05 11.65
C GLU A 94 4.22 1.44 10.65
N VAL A 95 3.93 2.18 9.57
CA VAL A 95 3.00 1.73 8.51
C VAL A 95 3.74 1.29 7.24
N MET A 96 4.65 2.13 6.76
CA MET A 96 5.58 1.93 5.64
C MET A 96 6.91 2.63 5.98
N ASP A 97 7.96 2.40 5.19
CA ASP A 97 9.15 3.25 5.30
C ASP A 97 8.83 4.72 5.02
N THR A 98 9.67 5.62 5.54
CA THR A 98 9.43 7.06 5.50
C THR A 98 9.24 7.61 4.09
N ALA A 99 9.97 7.08 3.09
CA ALA A 99 9.89 7.59 1.72
C ALA A 99 8.55 7.18 1.06
N ALA A 100 8.15 5.92 1.20
CA ALA A 100 6.85 5.44 0.72
C ALA A 100 5.68 6.18 1.39
N PHE A 101 5.78 6.38 2.70
CA PHE A 101 4.74 7.04 3.49
C PHE A 101 4.58 8.51 3.10
N ALA A 102 5.68 9.23 2.92
CA ALA A 102 5.65 10.62 2.44
C ALA A 102 5.04 10.72 1.03
N LEU A 103 5.42 9.83 0.12
CA LEU A 103 4.89 9.82 -1.25
C LEU A 103 3.36 9.61 -1.27
N ALA A 104 2.84 8.69 -0.46
CA ALA A 104 1.42 8.44 -0.33
C ALA A 104 0.67 9.63 0.30
N ARG A 105 1.23 10.23 1.37
CA ARG A 105 0.70 11.43 2.03
C ARG A 105 0.62 12.65 1.10
N ASP A 106 1.65 12.86 0.28
CA ASP A 106 1.75 14.01 -0.61
C ASP A 106 0.73 13.95 -1.74
N SER A 107 0.32 12.74 -2.13
CA SER A 107 -0.70 12.52 -3.16
C SER A 107 -2.08 12.24 -2.60
N ASP A 108 -2.25 12.30 -1.27
CA ASP A 108 -3.48 11.93 -0.54
C ASP A 108 -4.04 10.56 -0.97
N LEU A 109 -3.15 9.59 -1.19
CA LEU A 109 -3.50 8.24 -1.63
C LEU A 109 -4.08 7.44 -0.45
N PRO A 110 -5.34 7.02 -0.44
CA PRO A 110 -5.86 6.20 0.66
C PRO A 110 -5.08 4.88 0.77
N LEU A 111 -4.71 4.50 1.99
CA LEU A 111 -3.96 3.28 2.30
C LEU A 111 -4.74 2.43 3.29
N ARG A 112 -4.92 1.13 3.02
CA ARG A 112 -5.52 0.20 3.99
C ARG A 112 -4.55 -0.92 4.34
N VAL A 113 -4.27 -1.07 5.63
CA VAL A 113 -3.45 -2.14 6.20
C VAL A 113 -4.36 -3.24 6.73
N PHE A 114 -4.16 -4.48 6.29
CA PHE A 114 -5.02 -5.63 6.63
C PHE A 114 -4.23 -6.95 6.62
N ASP A 115 -4.82 -8.02 7.15
CA ASP A 115 -4.19 -9.35 7.17
C ASP A 115 -4.65 -10.21 5.98
N MET A 116 -3.72 -10.58 5.09
CA MET A 116 -4.05 -11.45 3.95
C MET A 116 -4.30 -12.93 4.34
N SER A 117 -4.01 -13.33 5.57
CA SER A 117 -4.15 -14.72 6.02
C SER A 117 -5.62 -15.16 6.12
N GLN A 118 -6.54 -14.21 6.28
CA GLN A 118 -7.97 -14.45 6.43
C GLN A 118 -8.67 -14.51 5.06
N PRO A 119 -9.23 -15.68 4.68
CA PRO A 119 -9.91 -15.82 3.40
C PRO A 119 -11.09 -14.85 3.26
N GLY A 120 -11.16 -14.18 2.12
CA GLY A 120 -12.26 -13.29 1.77
C GLY A 120 -12.13 -11.85 2.26
N GLU A 121 -11.13 -11.50 3.07
CA GLU A 121 -10.93 -10.10 3.52
C GLU A 121 -10.81 -9.12 2.36
N LEU A 122 -10.09 -9.49 1.30
CA LEU A 122 -9.97 -8.63 0.12
C LEU A 122 -11.34 -8.29 -0.48
N LEU A 123 -12.24 -9.26 -0.62
CA LEU A 123 -13.58 -9.01 -1.15
C LEU A 123 -14.40 -8.14 -0.20
N LYS A 124 -14.33 -8.38 1.11
CA LYS A 124 -15.02 -7.56 2.13
C LYS A 124 -14.57 -6.10 2.07
N ILE A 125 -13.26 -5.87 1.94
CA ILE A 125 -12.69 -4.52 1.76
C ILE A 125 -13.25 -3.85 0.50
N LEU A 126 -13.29 -4.57 -0.63
CA LEU A 126 -13.85 -4.05 -1.89
C LEU A 126 -15.36 -3.76 -1.80
N HIS A 127 -16.08 -4.41 -0.88
CA HIS A 127 -17.47 -4.12 -0.55
C HIS A 127 -17.65 -3.02 0.51
N GLY A 128 -16.57 -2.42 1.02
CA GLY A 128 -16.59 -1.30 1.96
C GLY A 128 -16.68 -1.70 3.43
N GLU A 129 -16.46 -2.98 3.77
CA GLU A 129 -16.40 -3.39 5.18
C GLU A 129 -15.15 -2.79 5.88
N PRO A 130 -15.26 -2.42 7.17
CA PRO A 130 -14.17 -1.80 7.93
C PRO A 130 -13.14 -2.84 8.40
N ILE A 131 -12.46 -3.48 7.45
CA ILE A 131 -11.41 -4.47 7.71
C ILE A 131 -10.06 -3.78 7.83
N GLY A 132 -9.35 -4.07 8.92
CA GLY A 132 -8.08 -3.46 9.29
C GLY A 132 -8.14 -1.96 9.45
N THR A 133 -7.03 -1.28 9.15
CA THR A 133 -6.89 0.17 9.40
C THR A 133 -6.83 0.95 8.10
N LEU A 134 -7.68 1.96 7.97
CA LEU A 134 -7.62 2.93 6.86
C LEU A 134 -6.80 4.16 7.25
N VAL A 135 -5.74 4.45 6.51
CA VAL A 135 -4.95 5.67 6.61
C VAL A 135 -5.31 6.60 5.46
N HIS A 136 -5.82 7.81 5.73
CA HIS A 136 -6.19 8.76 4.69
C HIS A 136 -6.31 10.20 5.22
N GLY A 137 -6.19 11.19 4.32
CA GLY A 137 -6.42 12.58 4.67
C GLY A 137 -5.34 13.20 5.55
N ARG A 138 -5.52 14.50 5.80
CA ARG A 138 -4.69 15.32 6.69
C ARG A 138 -5.58 15.92 7.77
N ASP A 139 -5.02 16.16 8.94
CA ASP A 139 -5.76 16.83 10.00
C ASP A 139 -6.14 18.23 9.52
N ALA A 140 -7.40 18.64 9.72
CA ALA A 140 -7.82 20.00 9.42
C ALA A 140 -7.10 20.95 10.39
N HIS A 141 -6.29 21.87 9.86
CA HIS A 141 -5.79 23.02 10.60
C HIS A 141 -6.89 24.07 10.82
#